data_AF-A0A350F3E8-F1
#
_entry.id   AF-A0A350F3E8-F1
#
_cell.length_a   1.000
_cell.length_b   1.000
_cell.length_c   1.000
_cell.angle_alpha   90.00
_cell.angle_beta   90.00
_cell.angle_gamma   90.00
#
_symmetry.space_group_name_H-M   'P 1'
#
loop_
_entity.id
_entity.type
_entity.pdbx_description
1 polymer ?
#
loop_
_entity_poly.entity_id
_entity_poly.type
_entity_poly.pdbx_seq_one_letter_code
_entity_poly.pdbx_strand_id
1 'polypeptide(L)'
;MNIGEYKLGWFDFLFVTLIIVGLVRGRKRGMTQEFPLLVQWLIIVGGGAFLYKPLGSLLSDLTGMGKLFWFVTAYLMWAALVKGVVTWIVRSKGDKLALSDTWGRGEYPLGMISGMIRFVLVAVFSLALLNARLYSTEELKAMAKFQQDNFGNVSMPTIGTVQRSVFRESFIGKVVKEHAAIILVEGNTPRGVRAIPNRKNKEKKNAMDYWS
;
A
#
# COMPACT_ATOMS: atom_id res chain seq x y z
N MET A 1 -7.53 20.15 -7.59
CA MET A 1 -7.41 21.59 -7.25
C MET A 1 -5.95 21.96 -7.52
N ASN A 2 -5.66 22.95 -8.37
CA ASN A 2 -4.28 23.27 -8.75
C ASN A 2 -3.69 24.28 -7.75
N ILE A 3 -2.53 23.97 -7.19
CA ILE A 3 -1.70 24.95 -6.45
C ILE A 3 -0.40 25.08 -7.25
N GLY A 4 -0.30 26.11 -8.09
CA GLY A 4 0.82 26.26 -9.04
C GLY A 4 0.85 25.18 -10.12
N GLU A 5 2.02 24.61 -10.41
CA GLU A 5 2.22 23.52 -11.38
C GLU A 5 1.82 22.12 -10.85
N TYR A 6 1.46 22.01 -9.56
CA TYR A 6 1.15 20.73 -8.93
C TYR A 6 -0.36 20.46 -8.92
N LYS A 7 -0.76 19.32 -9.52
CA LYS A 7 -2.13 18.81 -9.43
C LYS A 7 -2.31 18.10 -8.08
N LEU A 8 -3.02 18.72 -7.13
CA LEU A 8 -3.43 18.02 -5.92
C LEU A 8 -4.56 17.05 -6.25
N GLY A 9 -4.28 15.78 -6.04
CA GLY A 9 -5.24 14.69 -6.13
C GLY A 9 -6.02 14.51 -4.83
N TRP A 10 -7.12 13.78 -4.88
CA TRP A 10 -7.92 13.43 -3.69
C TRP A 10 -7.09 12.66 -2.64
N PHE A 11 -6.06 11.92 -3.08
CA PHE A 11 -5.15 11.21 -2.18
C PHE A 11 -4.31 12.16 -1.32
N ASP A 12 -3.90 13.31 -1.85
CA ASP A 12 -3.12 14.30 -1.10
C ASP A 12 -3.95 14.86 0.07
N PHE A 13 -5.25 15.11 -0.15
CA PHE A 13 -6.18 15.49 0.92
C PHE A 13 -6.34 14.40 1.98
N LEU A 14 -6.45 13.14 1.55
CA LEU A 14 -6.53 12.00 2.47
C LEU A 14 -5.25 11.87 3.31
N PHE A 15 -4.09 12.07 2.71
CA PHE A 15 -2.81 12.02 3.40
C PHE A 15 -2.66 13.14 4.44
N VAL A 16 -3.02 14.38 4.08
CA VAL A 16 -3.04 15.51 5.03
C VAL A 16 -4.01 15.23 6.18
N THR A 17 -5.19 14.68 5.88
CA THR A 17 -6.17 14.30 6.89
C THR A 17 -5.60 13.25 7.84
N LEU A 18 -4.89 12.23 7.33
CA LEU A 18 -4.23 11.23 8.15
C LEU A 18 -3.15 11.83 9.07
N ILE A 19 -2.38 12.80 8.58
CA ILE A 19 -1.38 13.52 9.40
C ILE A 19 -2.08 14.30 10.53
N ILE A 20 -3.15 15.03 10.22
CA ILE A 20 -3.92 15.79 11.22
C ILE A 20 -4.49 14.83 12.29
N VAL A 21 -5.06 13.70 11.87
CA VAL A 21 -5.53 12.65 12.80
C VAL A 21 -4.37 12.12 13.64
N GLY A 22 -3.19 11.93 13.06
CA GLY A 22 -1.97 11.55 13.77
C GLY A 22 -1.55 12.56 14.84
N LEU A 23 -1.60 13.85 14.53
CA LEU A 23 -1.32 14.94 15.45
C LEU A 23 -2.32 14.96 16.61
N VAL A 24 -3.63 14.96 16.31
CA VAL A 24 -4.68 14.98 17.35
C VAL A 24 -4.62 13.74 18.24
N ARG A 25 -4.35 12.57 17.65
CA ARG A 25 -4.23 11.32 18.41
C ARG A 25 -2.96 11.29 19.27
N GLY A 26 -1.84 11.77 18.72
CA GLY A 26 -0.58 11.89 19.44
C GLY A 26 -0.67 12.86 20.61
N ARG A 27 -1.37 13.97 20.43
CA ARG A 27 -1.71 14.94 21.48
C ARG A 27 -2.42 14.30 22.67
N LYS A 28 -3.38 13.42 22.42
CA LYS A 28 -4.21 12.79 23.46
C LYS A 28 -3.50 11.68 24.24
N ARG A 29 -2.49 11.05 23.64
CA ARG A 29 -1.83 9.86 24.17
C ARG A 29 -0.46 10.13 24.80
N GLY A 30 0.19 11.21 24.40
CA GLY A 30 1.55 11.53 24.84
C GLY A 30 2.60 10.59 24.24
N MET A 31 3.87 10.96 24.40
CA MET A 31 5.01 10.22 23.86
C MET A 31 5.12 8.81 24.43
N THR A 32 4.85 8.63 25.73
CA THR A 32 4.96 7.36 26.43
C THR A 32 4.12 6.25 25.78
N GLN A 33 2.88 6.56 25.41
CA GLN A 33 1.99 5.59 24.75
C GLN A 33 2.23 5.50 23.24
N GLU A 34 2.68 6.58 22.60
CA GLU A 34 2.92 6.61 21.16
C GLU A 34 4.27 6.01 20.77
N PHE A 35 5.28 6.00 21.64
CA PHE A 35 6.62 5.50 21.36
C PHE A 35 6.65 4.02 20.95
N PRO A 36 6.04 3.08 21.69
CA PRO A 36 6.01 1.67 21.27
C PRO A 36 5.34 1.49 19.91
N LEU A 37 4.29 2.28 19.63
CA LEU A 37 3.56 2.23 18.37
C LEU A 37 4.39 2.80 17.21
N LEU A 38 5.13 3.89 17.45
CA LEU A 38 6.04 4.45 16.47
C LEU A 38 7.15 3.46 16.11
N VAL A 39 7.82 2.90 17.12
CA VAL A 39 8.89 1.90 16.93
C VAL A 39 8.35 0.69 16.18
N GLN A 40 7.15 0.21 16.53
CA GLN A 40 6.48 -0.87 15.80
C GLN A 40 6.34 -0.55 14.31
N TRP A 41 5.81 0.61 13.96
CA TRP A 41 5.61 0.99 12.56
C TRP A 41 6.92 1.21 11.80
N LEU A 42 7.96 1.71 12.47
CA LEU A 42 9.30 1.81 11.89
C LEU A 42 9.87 0.43 11.55
N ILE A 43 9.73 -0.54 12.46
CA ILE A 43 10.18 -1.93 12.24
C ILE A 43 9.36 -2.62 11.16
N ILE A 44 8.03 -2.39 11.11
CA ILE A 44 7.17 -2.94 10.06
C ILE A 44 7.61 -2.43 8.70
N VAL A 45 7.74 -1.12 8.53
CA VAL A 45 8.07 -0.52 7.23
C VAL A 45 9.52 -0.82 6.84
N GLY A 46 10.48 -0.61 7.75
CA GLY A 46 11.90 -0.84 7.50
C GLY A 46 12.27 -2.31 7.35
N GLY A 47 11.81 -3.16 8.27
CA GLY A 47 12.01 -4.61 8.18
C GLY A 47 11.25 -5.21 7.00
N GLY A 48 10.04 -4.70 6.73
CA GLY A 48 9.24 -5.10 5.59
C GLY A 48 10.00 -4.89 4.29
N ALA A 49 10.59 -3.71 4.09
CA ALA A 49 11.41 -3.35 2.92
C ALA A 49 12.61 -4.26 2.68
N PHE A 50 13.23 -4.78 3.75
CA PHE A 50 14.42 -5.63 3.62
C PHE A 50 14.07 -7.11 3.48
N LEU A 51 13.04 -7.58 4.20
CA LEU A 51 12.75 -9.01 4.35
C LEU A 51 11.80 -9.57 3.29
N TYR A 52 10.98 -8.73 2.64
CA TYR A 52 9.96 -9.22 1.70
C TYR A 52 10.56 -9.98 0.52
N LYS A 53 11.71 -9.52 0.00
CA LYS A 53 12.37 -10.09 -1.18
C LYS A 53 13.01 -11.45 -0.87
N PRO A 54 13.91 -11.59 0.14
CA PRO A 54 14.51 -12.89 0.46
C PRO A 54 13.49 -13.90 0.98
N LEU A 55 12.56 -13.50 1.85
CA LEU A 55 11.54 -14.43 2.35
C LEU A 55 10.57 -14.83 1.25
N GLY A 56 10.15 -13.86 0.44
CA GLY A 56 9.22 -14.09 -0.65
C GLY A 56 9.79 -14.97 -1.76
N SER A 57 11.10 -14.86 -2.07
CA SER A 57 11.74 -15.73 -3.05
C SER A 57 11.88 -17.16 -2.55
N LEU A 58 12.31 -17.34 -1.29
CA LEU A 58 12.40 -18.67 -0.68
C LEU A 58 11.04 -19.39 -0.70
N LEU A 59 9.97 -18.69 -0.32
CA LEU A 59 8.63 -19.26 -0.32
C LEU A 59 8.08 -19.52 -1.72
N SER A 60 8.42 -18.67 -2.70
CA SER A 60 8.01 -18.90 -4.09
C SER A 60 8.69 -20.14 -4.69
N ASP A 61 9.97 -20.33 -4.38
CA ASP A 61 10.76 -21.43 -4.92
C ASP A 61 10.34 -22.77 -4.29
N LEU A 62 9.92 -22.76 -3.02
CA LEU A 62 9.41 -23.96 -2.32
C LEU A 62 8.02 -24.42 -2.78
N THR A 63 7.14 -23.50 -3.19
CA THR A 63 5.73 -23.81 -3.46
C THR A 63 5.34 -23.73 -4.93
N GLY A 64 6.21 -23.17 -5.78
CA GLY A 64 5.95 -22.97 -7.22
C GLY A 64 4.87 -21.93 -7.54
N MET A 65 4.34 -21.21 -6.54
CA MET A 65 3.34 -20.14 -6.77
C MET A 65 4.01 -18.83 -7.23
N GLY A 66 3.22 -17.93 -7.78
CA GLY A 66 3.72 -16.65 -8.31
C GLY A 66 4.41 -15.77 -7.26
N LYS A 67 5.61 -15.28 -7.57
CA LYS A 67 6.46 -14.45 -6.69
C LYS A 67 5.74 -13.27 -6.04
N LEU A 68 4.84 -12.61 -6.77
CA LEU A 68 4.07 -11.47 -6.26
C LEU A 68 3.18 -11.85 -5.06
N PHE A 69 2.52 -13.01 -5.12
CA PHE A 69 1.69 -13.49 -4.01
C PHE A 69 2.55 -13.69 -2.76
N TRP A 70 3.73 -14.29 -2.91
CA TRP A 70 4.64 -14.51 -1.79
C TRP A 70 5.32 -13.25 -1.27
N PHE A 71 5.60 -12.28 -2.13
CA PHE A 71 6.18 -11.00 -1.70
C PHE A 71 5.18 -10.22 -0.84
N VAL A 72 3.92 -10.14 -1.28
CA VAL A 72 2.85 -9.51 -0.51
C VAL A 72 2.59 -10.28 0.78
N THR A 73 2.50 -11.62 0.70
CA THR A 73 2.25 -12.47 1.87
C THR A 73 3.37 -12.38 2.89
N ALA A 74 4.64 -12.41 2.46
CA ALA A 74 5.79 -12.25 3.35
C ALA A 74 5.80 -10.89 4.04
N TYR A 75 5.48 -9.81 3.30
CA TYR A 75 5.36 -8.46 3.87
C TYR A 75 4.24 -8.37 4.93
N LEU A 76 3.08 -8.99 4.65
CA LEU A 76 1.96 -9.05 5.59
C LEU A 76 2.27 -9.93 6.81
N MET A 77 2.93 -11.07 6.62
CA MET A 77 3.36 -11.96 7.71
C MET A 77 4.36 -11.25 8.62
N TRP A 78 5.33 -10.52 8.05
CA TRP A 78 6.24 -9.68 8.82
C TRP A 78 5.49 -8.63 9.64
N ALA A 79 4.57 -7.90 9.01
CA ALA A 79 3.77 -6.89 9.70
C ALA A 79 2.94 -7.49 10.85
N ALA A 80 2.33 -8.66 10.62
CA ALA A 80 1.57 -9.38 11.63
C ALA A 80 2.45 -9.86 12.79
N LEU A 81 3.64 -10.40 12.49
CA LEU A 81 4.61 -10.84 13.48
C LEU A 81 5.05 -9.69 14.39
N VAL A 82 5.52 -8.58 13.80
CA VAL A 82 5.97 -7.40 14.56
C VAL A 82 4.85 -6.83 15.42
N LYS A 83 3.64 -6.70 14.85
CA LYS A 83 2.46 -6.23 15.59
C LYS A 83 2.11 -7.17 16.75
N GLY A 84 2.16 -8.48 16.54
CA GLY A 84 1.91 -9.49 17.56
C GLY A 84 2.91 -9.37 18.71
N VAL A 85 4.21 -9.33 18.40
CA VAL A 85 5.29 -9.19 19.39
C VAL A 85 5.16 -7.90 20.18
N VAL A 86 4.99 -6.75 19.53
CA VAL A 86 4.86 -5.47 20.25
C VAL A 86 3.59 -5.43 21.08
N THR A 87 2.46 -5.92 20.57
CA THR A 87 1.21 -6.00 21.33
C THR A 87 1.37 -6.87 22.58
N TRP A 88 2.07 -8.01 22.45
CA TRP A 88 2.38 -8.88 23.58
C TRP A 88 3.26 -8.17 24.61
N ILE A 89 4.32 -7.47 24.20
CA ILE A 89 5.21 -6.71 25.10
C ILE A 89 4.44 -5.59 25.82
N VAL A 90 3.67 -4.80 25.08
CA VAL A 90 2.91 -3.66 25.62
C VAL A 90 1.84 -4.14 26.60
N ARG A 91 1.12 -5.23 26.28
CA ARG A 91 0.14 -5.83 27.20
C ARG A 91 0.81 -6.37 28.47
N SER A 92 2.00 -6.95 28.34
CA SER A 92 2.73 -7.51 29.49
C SER A 92 3.30 -6.43 30.42
N LYS A 93 3.50 -5.20 29.92
CA LYS A 93 4.12 -4.08 30.67
C LYS A 93 3.18 -2.90 30.91
N GLY A 94 1.89 -3.01 30.55
CA GLY A 94 0.95 -1.91 30.39
C GLY A 94 0.84 -0.95 31.58
N ASP A 95 0.85 -1.48 32.79
CA ASP A 95 0.67 -0.66 33.99
C ASP A 95 1.96 0.07 34.41
N LYS A 96 3.13 -0.43 34.01
CA LYS A 96 4.43 0.16 34.38
C LYS A 96 4.87 1.29 33.45
N LEU A 97 4.38 1.29 32.20
CA LEU A 97 4.76 2.28 31.20
C LEU A 97 4.02 3.61 31.40
N ALA A 98 2.80 3.61 31.94
CA ALA A 98 2.02 4.83 32.15
C ALA A 98 2.47 5.66 33.38
N LEU A 99 3.30 5.09 34.26
CA LEU A 99 3.68 5.68 35.55
C LEU A 99 5.13 6.19 35.60
N SER A 100 5.98 5.85 34.63
CA SER A 100 7.34 6.38 34.58
C SER A 100 7.35 7.71 33.83
N ASP A 101 7.63 8.80 34.54
CA ASP A 101 7.78 10.17 34.04
C ASP A 101 9.04 10.31 33.14
N THR A 102 9.08 9.51 32.09
CA THR A 102 10.29 9.22 31.28
C THR A 102 10.57 10.35 30.30
N TRP A 103 9.54 11.11 29.93
CA TRP A 103 9.59 12.15 28.90
C TRP A 103 9.38 13.57 29.46
N GLY A 104 8.92 13.70 30.72
CA GLY A 104 8.69 14.97 31.39
C GLY A 104 7.96 16.00 30.53
N ARG A 105 8.50 17.22 30.45
CA ARG A 105 7.92 18.33 29.65
C ARG A 105 7.84 18.03 28.14
N GLY A 106 8.59 17.05 27.65
CA GLY A 106 8.61 16.64 26.25
C GLY A 106 7.47 15.72 25.84
N GLU A 107 6.70 15.18 26.79
CA GLU A 107 5.70 14.15 26.52
C GLU A 107 4.64 14.59 25.49
N TYR A 108 4.23 15.85 25.58
CA TYR A 108 3.22 16.44 24.71
C TYR A 108 3.74 16.75 23.28
N PRO A 109 4.82 17.55 23.08
CA PRO A 109 5.33 17.84 21.74
C PRO A 109 5.86 16.58 21.03
N LEU A 110 6.54 15.69 21.75
CA LEU A 110 7.05 14.45 21.17
C LEU A 110 5.91 13.47 20.85
N GLY A 111 4.86 13.42 21.67
CA GLY A 111 3.66 12.63 21.38
C GLY A 111 2.97 13.06 20.08
N MET A 112 2.86 14.37 19.83
CA MET A 112 2.31 14.90 18.57
C MET A 112 3.16 14.52 17.36
N ILE A 113 4.48 14.74 17.43
CA ILE A 113 5.41 14.43 16.34
C ILE A 113 5.42 12.92 16.07
N SER A 114 5.51 12.10 17.12
CA SER A 114 5.45 10.63 17.03
C SER A 114 4.15 10.16 16.37
N GLY A 115 3.02 10.75 16.76
CA GLY A 115 1.72 10.49 16.15
C GLY A 115 1.68 10.82 14.65
N MET A 116 2.24 11.95 14.24
CA MET A 116 2.35 12.33 12.83
C MET A 116 3.20 11.33 12.04
N ILE A 117 4.42 11.05 12.51
CA ILE A 117 5.35 10.12 11.84
C ILE A 117 4.72 8.74 11.70
N ARG A 118 4.04 8.25 12.74
CA ARG A 118 3.33 6.97 12.68
C ARG A 118 2.32 6.92 11.54
N PHE A 119 1.48 7.95 11.40
CA PHE A 119 0.47 7.97 10.34
C PHE A 119 1.08 8.11 8.95
N VAL A 120 2.22 8.80 8.82
CA VAL A 120 3.03 8.78 7.59
C VAL A 120 3.51 7.37 7.29
N LEU A 121 4.04 6.63 8.26
CA LEU A 121 4.47 5.24 8.07
C LEU A 121 3.32 4.29 7.69
N VAL A 122 2.14 4.49 8.28
CA VAL A 122 0.92 3.75 7.90
C VAL A 122 0.53 4.03 6.45
N ALA A 123 0.60 5.29 6.03
CA ALA A 123 0.32 5.67 4.65
C ALA A 123 1.36 5.07 3.69
N VAL A 124 2.65 5.12 4.03
CA VAL A 124 3.74 4.50 3.26
C VAL A 124 3.55 2.99 3.16
N PHE A 125 3.20 2.31 4.25
CA PHE A 125 2.87 0.88 4.25
C PHE A 125 1.70 0.57 3.31
N SER A 126 0.65 1.38 3.33
CA SER A 126 -0.52 1.24 2.46
C SER A 126 -0.13 1.44 0.98
N LEU A 127 0.74 2.41 0.71
CA LEU A 127 1.31 2.63 -0.62
C LEU A 127 2.20 1.47 -1.06
N ALA A 128 3.00 0.87 -0.17
CA ALA A 128 3.83 -0.29 -0.50
C ALA A 128 2.99 -1.49 -0.94
N LEU A 129 1.89 -1.77 -0.23
CA LEU A 129 0.93 -2.81 -0.63
C LEU A 129 0.21 -2.46 -1.93
N LEU A 130 -0.16 -1.20 -2.11
CA LEU A 130 -0.82 -0.75 -3.34
C LEU A 130 0.13 -0.81 -4.55
N ASN A 131 1.43 -0.58 -4.36
CA ASN A 131 2.45 -0.66 -5.43
C ASN A 131 2.76 -2.10 -5.86
N ALA A 132 2.57 -3.10 -4.98
CA ALA A 132 2.95 -4.48 -5.24
C ALA A 132 2.29 -5.11 -6.50
N ARG A 133 1.16 -4.57 -6.97
CA ARG A 133 0.49 -5.00 -8.21
C ARG A 133 0.45 -3.85 -9.21
N LEU A 134 1.55 -3.60 -9.92
CA LEU A 134 1.56 -2.64 -11.03
C LEU A 134 0.69 -3.15 -12.19
N TYR A 135 -0.48 -2.55 -12.39
CA TYR A 135 -1.22 -2.71 -13.65
C TYR A 135 -0.56 -1.85 -14.74
N SER A 136 -0.27 -2.44 -15.90
CA SER A 136 0.24 -1.65 -17.04
C SER A 136 -0.84 -0.72 -17.59
N THR A 137 -0.43 0.41 -18.17
CA THR A 137 -1.35 1.32 -18.89
C THR A 137 -2.12 0.62 -20.01
N GLU A 138 -1.57 -0.45 -20.57
CA GLU A 138 -2.24 -1.26 -21.59
C GLU A 138 -3.30 -2.19 -21.00
N GLU A 139 -3.01 -2.82 -19.86
CA GLU A 139 -3.99 -3.63 -19.11
C GLU A 139 -5.15 -2.76 -18.61
N LEU A 140 -4.87 -1.53 -18.15
CA LEU A 140 -5.90 -0.58 -17.73
C LEU A 140 -6.81 -0.16 -18.89
N LYS A 141 -6.24 0.06 -20.09
CA LYS A 141 -7.03 0.35 -21.29
C LYS A 141 -7.84 -0.87 -21.73
N ALA A 142 -7.27 -2.07 -21.66
CA ALA A 142 -7.98 -3.31 -21.98
C ALA A 142 -9.13 -3.59 -20.99
N MET A 143 -8.91 -3.34 -19.70
CA MET A 143 -9.95 -3.47 -18.66
C MET A 143 -11.03 -2.39 -18.79
N ALA A 144 -10.67 -1.14 -19.08
CA ALA A 144 -11.64 -0.08 -19.33
C ALA A 144 -12.49 -0.38 -20.57
N LYS A 145 -11.86 -0.89 -21.64
CA LYS A 145 -12.57 -1.33 -22.84
C LYS A 145 -13.49 -2.52 -22.56
N PHE A 146 -13.03 -3.51 -21.79
CA PHE A 146 -13.87 -4.64 -21.37
C PHE A 146 -15.06 -4.20 -20.51
N GLN A 147 -14.87 -3.23 -19.61
CA GLN A 147 -15.96 -2.67 -18.83
C GLN A 147 -16.95 -1.89 -19.69
N GLN A 148 -16.46 -1.09 -20.63
CA GLN A 148 -17.29 -0.36 -21.58
C GLN A 148 -18.09 -1.30 -22.49
N ASP A 149 -17.46 -2.38 -22.95
CA ASP A 149 -18.06 -3.37 -23.86
C ASP A 149 -19.12 -4.25 -23.15
N ASN A 150 -19.00 -4.50 -21.84
CA ASN A 150 -19.94 -5.39 -21.10
C ASN A 150 -20.93 -4.66 -20.18
N PHE A 151 -20.55 -3.49 -19.64
CA PHE A 151 -21.33 -2.76 -18.62
C PHE A 151 -21.74 -1.34 -19.09
N GLY A 152 -21.45 -0.97 -20.34
CA GLY A 152 -21.83 0.32 -20.91
C GLY A 152 -21.17 1.50 -20.18
N ASN A 153 -21.95 2.51 -19.80
CA ASN A 153 -21.44 3.70 -19.11
C ASN A 153 -21.16 3.49 -17.60
N VAL A 154 -21.39 2.30 -17.05
CA VAL A 154 -21.13 2.03 -15.62
C VAL A 154 -19.66 1.64 -15.42
N SER A 155 -18.80 2.65 -15.26
CA SER A 155 -17.39 2.46 -14.96
C SER A 155 -17.16 2.34 -13.45
N MET A 156 -16.94 1.12 -12.96
CA MET A 156 -16.58 0.87 -11.57
C MET A 156 -15.09 1.24 -11.34
N PRO A 157 -14.74 1.97 -10.27
CA PRO A 157 -13.35 2.25 -9.94
C PRO A 157 -12.59 0.93 -9.74
N THR A 158 -11.63 0.64 -10.60
CA THR A 158 -10.75 -0.52 -10.43
C THR A 158 -9.56 -0.16 -9.54
N ILE A 159 -8.94 -1.17 -8.92
CA ILE A 159 -7.70 -0.99 -8.13
C ILE A 159 -6.63 -0.27 -8.97
N GLY A 160 -6.60 -0.53 -10.28
CA GLY A 160 -5.71 0.11 -11.22
C GLY A 160 -5.98 1.59 -11.48
N THR A 161 -7.25 2.02 -11.53
CA THR A 161 -7.59 3.45 -11.60
C THR A 161 -7.23 4.17 -10.31
N VAL A 162 -7.43 3.55 -9.14
CA VAL A 162 -7.03 4.11 -7.84
C VAL A 162 -5.50 4.25 -7.78
N GLN A 163 -4.76 3.22 -8.17
CA GLN A 163 -3.29 3.27 -8.27
C GLN A 163 -2.80 4.40 -9.18
N ARG A 164 -3.43 4.59 -10.35
CA ARG A 164 -3.06 5.67 -11.26
C ARG A 164 -3.28 7.03 -10.60
N SER A 165 -4.42 7.25 -9.96
CA SER A 165 -4.68 8.51 -9.26
C SER A 165 -3.75 8.74 -8.07
N VAL A 166 -3.36 7.68 -7.36
CA VAL A 166 -2.46 7.78 -6.20
C VAL A 166 -1.00 7.98 -6.64
N PHE A 167 -0.47 7.21 -7.59
CA PHE A 167 0.96 7.24 -7.94
C PHE A 167 1.32 8.17 -9.09
N ARG A 168 0.38 8.52 -9.99
CA ARG A 168 0.66 9.41 -11.13
C ARG A 168 0.04 10.79 -10.97
N GLU A 169 -1.11 10.91 -10.30
CA GLU A 169 -1.84 12.17 -10.21
C GLU A 169 -1.60 12.91 -8.89
N SER A 170 -1.20 12.22 -7.81
CA SER A 170 -0.83 12.84 -6.54
C SER A 170 0.65 13.20 -6.47
N PHE A 171 0.95 14.29 -5.76
CA PHE A 171 2.31 14.73 -5.46
C PHE A 171 3.02 13.76 -4.51
N ILE A 172 2.36 13.38 -3.41
CA ILE A 172 2.93 12.49 -2.39
C ILE A 172 3.23 11.11 -2.96
N GLY A 173 2.37 10.59 -3.84
CA GLY A 173 2.62 9.31 -4.51
C GLY A 173 3.87 9.33 -5.40
N LYS A 174 4.17 10.46 -6.07
CA LYS A 174 5.41 10.63 -6.85
C LYS A 174 6.64 10.71 -5.96
N VAL A 175 6.59 11.52 -4.91
CA VAL A 175 7.70 11.66 -3.95
C VAL A 175 8.04 10.33 -3.29
N VAL A 176 7.04 9.56 -2.87
CA VAL A 176 7.22 8.21 -2.29
C VAL A 176 7.82 7.25 -3.33
N LYS A 177 7.41 7.35 -4.61
CA LYS A 177 7.98 6.50 -5.67
C LYS A 177 9.44 6.84 -5.98
N GLU A 178 9.82 8.11 -5.91
CA GLU A 178 11.19 8.57 -6.17
C GLU A 178 12.14 8.29 -5.00
N HIS A 179 11.71 8.57 -3.77
CA HIS A 179 12.60 8.54 -2.59
C HIS A 179 12.44 7.28 -1.74
N ALA A 180 11.30 6.60 -1.83
CA ALA A 180 11.00 5.39 -1.05
C ALA A 180 10.82 4.15 -1.93
N ALA A 181 11.38 4.14 -3.15
CA ALA A 181 11.38 2.98 -4.05
C ALA A 181 11.90 1.70 -3.37
N ILE A 182 12.89 1.83 -2.49
CA ILE A 182 13.47 0.72 -1.70
C ILE A 182 12.47 0.14 -0.70
N ILE A 183 11.55 0.97 -0.19
CA ILE A 183 10.53 0.58 0.79
C ILE A 183 9.29 -0.01 0.10
N LEU A 184 9.04 0.40 -1.14
CA LEU A 184 7.95 -0.12 -1.94
C LEU A 184 8.26 -1.56 -2.37
N VAL A 185 7.27 -2.45 -2.24
CA VAL A 185 7.37 -3.80 -2.79
C VAL A 185 7.50 -3.67 -4.31
N GLU A 186 8.61 -4.17 -4.86
CA GLU A 186 8.81 -4.26 -6.31
C GLU A 186 7.67 -5.11 -6.90
N GLY A 187 6.78 -4.46 -7.66
CA GLY A 187 5.79 -5.20 -8.42
C GLY A 187 6.44 -5.86 -9.63
N ASN A 188 5.93 -7.03 -10.00
CA ASN A 188 6.38 -7.73 -11.20
C ASN A 188 6.14 -6.86 -12.44
N THR A 189 7.01 -6.99 -13.44
CA THR A 189 6.79 -6.43 -14.78
C THR A 189 5.41 -6.84 -15.29
N PRO A 190 4.72 -5.96 -16.05
CA PRO A 190 3.40 -6.24 -16.58
C PRO A 190 3.38 -7.62 -17.24
N ARG A 191 2.44 -8.47 -16.83
CA ARG A 191 2.16 -9.67 -17.63
C ARG A 191 1.71 -9.13 -18.98
N GLY A 192 2.52 -9.33 -20.02
CA GLY A 192 2.14 -8.98 -21.38
C GLY A 192 0.72 -9.47 -21.62
N VAL A 193 -0.16 -8.55 -22.03
CA VAL A 193 -1.59 -8.79 -22.22
C VAL A 193 -1.72 -10.06 -23.05
N ARG A 194 -2.12 -11.19 -22.44
CA ARG A 194 -2.56 -12.33 -23.24
C ARG A 194 -3.81 -11.83 -23.96
N ALA A 195 -3.69 -11.62 -25.26
CA ALA A 195 -4.77 -11.18 -26.12
C ALA A 195 -6.00 -12.03 -25.80
N ILE A 196 -7.04 -11.37 -25.29
CA ILE A 196 -8.33 -12.03 -25.08
C ILE A 196 -8.77 -12.48 -26.47
N PRO A 197 -8.94 -13.79 -26.72
CA PRO A 197 -9.34 -14.26 -28.03
C PRO A 197 -10.69 -13.60 -28.37
N ASN A 198 -10.69 -12.81 -29.43
CA ASN A 198 -11.85 -12.07 -29.88
C ASN A 198 -13.00 -13.06 -30.14
N ARG A 199 -14.02 -13.06 -29.26
CA ARG A 199 -15.17 -13.98 -29.33
C ARG A 199 -15.90 -13.86 -30.68
N LYS A 200 -15.88 -12.68 -31.31
CA LYS A 200 -16.43 -12.46 -32.66
C LYS A 200 -15.72 -13.24 -33.77
N ASN A 201 -14.42 -13.50 -33.64
CA ASN A 201 -13.70 -14.36 -34.59
C ASN A 201 -13.95 -15.84 -34.33
N LYS A 202 -14.29 -16.22 -33.10
CA LYS A 202 -14.63 -17.61 -32.74
C LYS A 202 -16.03 -17.99 -33.24
N GLU A 203 -17.00 -17.09 -33.15
CA GLU A 203 -18.33 -17.27 -33.74
C GLU A 203 -18.29 -17.29 -35.28
N LYS A 204 -17.50 -16.42 -35.93
CA LYS A 204 -17.37 -16.45 -37.40
C LYS A 204 -16.72 -17.73 -37.93
N LYS A 205 -15.72 -18.29 -37.21
CA LYS A 205 -15.13 -19.59 -37.57
C LYS A 205 -16.13 -20.73 -37.39
N ASN A 206 -16.81 -20.78 -36.24
CA ASN A 206 -17.82 -21.81 -36.00
C ASN A 206 -18.98 -21.71 -37.01
N ALA A 207 -19.38 -20.50 -37.41
CA ALA A 207 -20.42 -20.32 -38.42
C ALA A 207 -19.99 -20.79 -39.81
N MET A 208 -18.70 -20.67 -40.19
CA MET A 208 -18.21 -21.16 -41.49
C MET A 208 -18.06 -22.69 -41.53
N ASP A 209 -17.79 -23.35 -40.40
CA ASP A 209 -17.66 -24.82 -40.32
C ASP A 209 -19.00 -25.57 -40.49
N TYR A 210 -20.16 -24.88 -40.42
CA TYR A 210 -21.47 -25.47 -40.71
C TYR A 210 -21.88 -25.38 -42.18
N TRP A 211 -21.09 -24.71 -43.03
CA TRP A 211 -21.36 -24.53 -44.46
C TRP A 211 -20.27 -25.11 -45.38
N SER A 212 -19.38 -25.95 -44.85
CA SER A 212 -18.37 -26.73 -45.58
C SER A 212 -18.68 -28.22 -45.50
#